data_AF-A0A2A7MLQ4-F1
#
_entry.id   AF-A0A2A7MLQ4-F1
#
_cell.length_a   1.000
_cell.length_b   1.000
_cell.length_c   1.000
_cell.angle_alpha   90.00
_cell.angle_beta   90.00
_cell.angle_gamma   90.00
#
_symmetry.space_group_name_H-M   'P 1'
#
loop_
_entity.id
_entity.type
_entity.pdbx_description
1 polymer ?
#
loop_
_entity_poly.entity_id
_entity_poly.type
_entity_poly.pdbx_seq_one_letter_code
_entity_poly.pdbx_strand_id
1 'polypeptide(L)'
;MNKAILQARKAHRKAIESQYEHICTIKEFKSVKDPVTKVTSKKDTIVLENQPCRLSYSSVKSTNQSEANATVQQTIKLFIAPEIEIKEGSKIIITHDGRTTEFKHSGKPAIYSSHQEIVLEKAGNA
;
A
#
# COMPACT_ATOMS: atom_id res chain seq x y z
N MET A 1 -9.09 18.75 -22.62
CA MET A 1 -8.06 18.91 -21.56
C MET A 1 -6.86 19.64 -22.18
N ASN A 2 -6.38 20.74 -21.61
CA ASN A 2 -5.31 21.55 -22.21
C ASN A 2 -3.97 20.76 -22.23
N LYS A 3 -3.23 20.82 -23.34
CA LYS A 3 -1.91 20.18 -23.53
C LYS A 3 -0.92 20.52 -22.40
N ALA A 4 -0.93 21.77 -21.93
CA ALA A 4 -0.09 22.21 -20.81
C ALA A 4 -0.42 21.47 -19.51
N ILE A 5 -1.71 21.23 -19.22
CA ILE A 5 -2.17 20.48 -18.04
C ILE A 5 -1.72 19.03 -18.12
N LEU A 6 -1.80 18.41 -19.30
CA LEU A 6 -1.34 17.03 -19.50
C LEU A 6 0.17 16.90 -19.26
N GLN A 7 0.96 17.85 -19.77
CA GLN A 7 2.40 17.87 -19.57
C GLN A 7 2.76 18.05 -18.10
N ALA A 8 2.09 18.96 -17.39
CA ALA A 8 2.28 19.16 -15.95
C ALA A 8 1.95 17.91 -15.14
N ARG A 9 0.85 17.20 -15.47
CA ARG A 9 0.49 15.93 -14.82
C ARG A 9 1.52 14.84 -15.06
N LYS A 10 2.06 14.73 -16.28
CA LYS A 10 3.12 13.76 -16.61
C LYS A 10 4.41 14.06 -15.83
N ALA A 11 4.80 15.34 -15.73
CA ALA A 11 5.95 15.75 -14.94
C ALA A 11 5.76 15.45 -13.44
N HIS A 12 4.57 15.74 -12.90
CA HIS A 12 4.23 15.42 -11.52
C HIS A 12 4.31 13.91 -11.26
N ARG A 13 3.73 13.07 -12.13
CA ARG A 13 3.84 11.60 -12.02
C ARG A 13 5.29 11.15 -11.99
N LYS A 14 6.12 11.64 -12.94
CA LYS A 14 7.55 11.31 -12.98
C LYS A 14 8.29 11.67 -11.68
N ALA A 15 7.97 12.83 -11.08
CA ALA A 15 8.61 13.28 -9.84
C ALA A 15 8.17 12.47 -8.60
N ILE A 16 6.94 11.94 -8.59
CA ILE A 16 6.47 11.05 -7.53
C ILE A 16 7.11 9.66 -7.70
N GLU A 17 7.05 9.10 -8.90
CA GLU A 17 7.60 7.77 -9.20
C GLU A 17 9.12 7.71 -9.06
N SER A 18 9.84 8.83 -9.23
CA SER A 18 11.28 8.89 -8.95
C SER A 18 11.62 8.69 -7.47
N GLN A 19 10.64 8.75 -6.57
CA GLN A 19 10.80 8.48 -5.13
C GLN A 19 10.36 7.04 -4.78
N TYR A 20 10.01 6.21 -5.77
CA TYR A 20 9.68 4.81 -5.54
C TYR A 20 10.96 4.00 -5.36
N GLU A 21 11.41 3.96 -4.12
CA GLU A 21 12.65 3.32 -3.69
C GLU A 21 12.44 1.87 -3.25
N HIS A 22 11.20 1.35 -3.32
CA HIS A 22 10.83 0.04 -2.78
C HIS A 22 10.05 -0.77 -3.80
N ILE A 23 9.93 -2.08 -3.55
CA ILE A 23 9.09 -2.97 -4.33
C ILE A 23 8.03 -3.62 -3.44
N CYS A 24 6.84 -3.82 -3.98
CA CYS A 24 5.77 -4.53 -3.29
C CYS A 24 5.12 -5.64 -4.11
N THR A 25 4.65 -6.64 -3.39
CA THR A 25 3.87 -7.76 -3.89
C THR A 25 2.51 -7.74 -3.21
N ILE A 26 1.45 -7.82 -4.01
CA ILE A 26 0.07 -7.74 -3.54
C ILE A 26 -0.54 -9.14 -3.60
N LYS A 27 -1.11 -9.56 -2.48
CA LYS A 27 -1.84 -10.82 -2.32
C LYS A 27 -3.29 -10.53 -1.96
N GLU A 28 -4.19 -11.18 -2.67
CA GLU A 28 -5.62 -11.14 -2.39
C GLU A 28 -6.10 -12.49 -1.86
N PHE A 29 -7.01 -12.47 -0.90
CA PHE A 29 -7.66 -13.67 -0.40
C PHE A 29 -8.74 -14.13 -1.37
N LYS A 30 -8.46 -15.16 -2.17
CA LYS A 30 -9.33 -15.65 -3.23
C LYS A 30 -9.78 -17.08 -2.98
N SER A 31 -11.00 -17.39 -3.41
CA SER A 31 -11.48 -18.77 -3.53
C SER A 31 -10.84 -19.43 -4.75
N VAL A 32 -10.06 -20.49 -4.53
CA VAL A 32 -9.39 -21.24 -5.58
C VAL A 32 -9.91 -22.67 -5.56
N LYS A 33 -10.32 -23.14 -6.74
CA LYS A 33 -10.79 -24.51 -6.94
C LYS A 33 -9.63 -25.40 -7.36
N ASP A 34 -9.44 -26.48 -6.62
CA ASP A 34 -8.48 -27.51 -6.96
C ASP A 34 -8.94 -28.25 -8.24
N PRO A 35 -8.10 -28.35 -9.29
CA PRO A 35 -8.50 -28.99 -10.54
C PRO A 35 -8.69 -30.50 -10.40
N VAL A 36 -8.02 -31.15 -9.44
CA VAL A 36 -8.03 -32.60 -9.18
C VAL A 36 -9.17 -32.93 -8.22
N THR A 37 -9.16 -32.33 -7.02
CA THR A 37 -10.13 -32.68 -5.97
C THR A 37 -11.48 -31.97 -6.13
N LYS A 38 -11.56 -30.96 -7.01
CA LYS A 38 -12.72 -30.06 -7.19
C LYS A 38 -13.13 -29.27 -5.94
N VAL A 39 -12.37 -29.36 -4.85
CA VAL A 39 -12.60 -28.61 -3.62
C VAL A 39 -12.24 -27.14 -3.82
N THR A 40 -13.09 -26.24 -3.34
CA THR A 40 -12.81 -24.80 -3.32
C THR A 40 -12.32 -24.42 -1.93
N SER A 41 -11.10 -23.88 -1.84
CA SER A 41 -10.54 -23.34 -0.60
C SER A 41 -10.20 -21.85 -0.76
N LYS A 42 -10.22 -21.11 0.34
CA LYS A 42 -9.77 -19.71 0.33
C LYS A 42 -8.30 -19.65 0.67
N LYS A 43 -7.51 -18.97 -0.17
CA LYS A 43 -6.07 -18.81 0.04
C LYS A 43 -5.56 -17.46 -0.45
N ASP A 44 -4.48 -17.00 0.15
CA ASP A 44 -3.73 -15.83 -0.35
C ASP A 44 -3.15 -16.18 -1.72
N THR A 45 -3.55 -15.43 -2.73
CA THR A 45 -3.05 -15.57 -4.10
C THR A 45 -2.37 -14.27 -4.49
N ILE A 46 -1.14 -14.39 -5.00
CA ILE A 46 -0.42 -13.26 -5.57
C ILE A 46 -1.19 -12.76 -6.79
N VAL A 47 -1.50 -11.46 -6.81
CA VAL A 47 -2.18 -10.81 -7.94
C VAL A 47 -1.26 -9.90 -8.72
N LEU A 48 -0.28 -9.29 -8.04
CA LEU A 48 0.72 -8.40 -8.63
C LEU A 48 2.04 -8.59 -7.88
N GLU A 49 3.15 -8.59 -8.61
CA GLU A 49 4.50 -8.75 -8.06
C GLU A 49 5.40 -7.61 -8.49
N ASN A 50 6.42 -7.32 -7.67
CA ASN A 50 7.51 -6.40 -7.99
C ASN A 50 7.05 -5.00 -8.43
N GLN A 51 5.96 -4.51 -7.86
CA GLN A 51 5.44 -3.18 -8.19
C GLN A 51 6.29 -2.11 -7.50
N PRO A 52 6.80 -1.11 -8.22
CA PRO A 52 7.57 -0.03 -7.62
C PRO A 52 6.65 0.82 -6.75
N CYS A 53 7.12 1.16 -5.56
CA CYS A 53 6.32 1.87 -4.58
C CYS A 53 7.21 2.63 -3.59
N ARG A 54 6.57 3.42 -2.73
CA ARG A 54 7.23 4.10 -1.61
C ARG A 54 6.42 3.96 -0.33
N LEU A 55 7.11 3.70 0.77
CA LEU A 55 6.54 3.77 2.12
C LEU A 55 6.83 5.14 2.72
N SER A 56 5.79 5.74 3.29
CA SER A 56 5.90 6.97 4.07
C SER A 56 5.38 6.70 5.48
N TYR A 57 6.18 7.08 6.46
CA TYR A 57 5.81 7.01 7.87
C TYR A 57 5.55 8.42 8.38
N SER A 58 4.41 8.62 9.04
CA SER A 58 4.10 9.83 9.79
C SER A 58 3.75 9.43 11.21
N SER A 59 4.24 10.16 12.20
CA SER A 59 3.92 9.92 13.61
C SER A 59 3.37 11.19 14.24
N VAL A 60 2.27 11.07 14.97
CA VAL A 60 1.71 12.15 15.78
C VAL A 60 1.84 11.77 17.25
N LYS A 61 2.44 12.64 18.05
CA LYS A 61 2.45 12.52 19.52
C LYS A 61 1.19 13.17 20.07
N SER A 62 0.35 12.42 20.77
CA SER A 62 -0.80 13.01 21.47
C SER A 62 -0.31 13.77 22.69
N THR A 63 -0.55 15.08 22.76
CA THR A 63 -0.19 15.95 23.88
C THR A 63 -1.26 16.00 24.98
N ASN A 64 -2.33 15.19 24.86
CA ASN A 64 -3.53 15.29 25.70
C ASN A 64 -3.61 14.25 26.82
N GLN A 65 -2.52 13.56 27.16
CA GLN A 65 -2.47 12.62 28.29
C GLN A 65 -1.29 12.97 29.20
N SER A 66 -1.48 12.81 30.51
CA SER A 66 -0.42 12.94 31.51
C SER A 66 0.83 12.18 31.06
N GLU A 67 2.01 12.73 31.35
CA GLU A 67 3.32 12.30 30.84
C GLU A 67 3.62 10.79 31.00
N ALA A 68 2.88 10.09 31.86
CA ALA A 68 2.99 8.65 32.07
C ALA A 68 2.40 7.77 30.93
N ASN A 69 1.49 8.28 30.08
CA ASN A 69 0.73 7.47 29.10
C ASN A 69 0.71 8.05 27.66
N ALA A 70 1.75 8.77 27.23
CA ALA A 70 1.80 9.31 25.86
C ALA A 70 1.80 8.18 24.81
N THR A 71 0.68 8.01 24.10
CA THR A 71 0.58 7.06 22.97
C THR A 71 1.11 7.73 21.70
N VAL A 72 2.14 7.14 21.07
CA VAL A 72 2.62 7.56 19.75
C VAL A 72 1.79 6.85 18.68
N GLN A 73 0.96 7.60 17.95
CA GLN A 73 0.21 7.04 16.83
C GLN A 73 1.02 7.21 15.55
N GLN A 74 1.39 6.09 14.93
CA GLN A 74 2.12 6.07 13.66
C GLN A 74 1.16 5.67 12.53
N THR A 75 1.08 6.53 11.51
CA THR A 75 0.36 6.25 10.26
C THR A 75 1.36 5.86 9.19
N ILE A 76 1.11 4.72 8.54
CA ILE A 76 1.92 4.20 7.44
C ILE A 76 1.13 4.38 6.15
N LYS A 77 1.73 5.00 5.15
CA LYS A 77 1.13 5.20 3.83
C LYS A 77 1.99 4.58 2.74
N LEU A 78 1.34 3.87 1.83
CA LEU A 78 1.91 3.39 0.58
C LEU A 78 1.58 4.35 -0.55
N PHE A 79 2.59 4.73 -1.32
CA PHE A 79 2.45 5.45 -2.58
C PHE A 79 2.75 4.47 -3.71
N ILE A 80 1.84 4.36 -4.66
CA ILE A 80 1.95 3.43 -5.80
C ILE A 80 1.25 4.00 -7.03
N ALA A 81 1.55 3.45 -8.21
CA ALA A 81 0.96 3.89 -9.48
C ALA A 81 -0.59 3.89 -9.41
N PRO A 82 -1.26 4.91 -9.97
CA PRO A 82 -2.70 5.10 -9.80
C PRO A 82 -3.56 4.06 -10.55
N GLU A 83 -3.00 3.40 -11.56
CA GLU A 83 -3.68 2.33 -12.32
C GLU A 83 -3.71 0.97 -11.62
N ILE A 84 -2.99 0.80 -10.50
CA ILE A 84 -2.91 -0.47 -9.79
C ILE A 84 -4.14 -0.65 -8.90
N GLU A 85 -4.99 -1.62 -9.20
CA GLU A 85 -6.16 -1.90 -8.36
C GLU A 85 -5.76 -2.80 -7.19
N ILE A 86 -5.97 -2.33 -5.97
CA ILE A 86 -5.71 -3.08 -4.74
C ILE A 86 -7.01 -3.14 -3.94
N LYS A 87 -7.54 -4.34 -3.71
CA LYS A 87 -8.78 -4.51 -2.94
C LYS A 87 -8.56 -4.28 -1.46
N GLU A 88 -9.57 -3.74 -0.79
CA GLU A 88 -9.60 -3.66 0.67
C GLU A 88 -9.33 -5.03 1.29
N GLY A 89 -8.53 -5.06 2.36
CA GLY A 89 -8.10 -6.31 3.01
C GLY A 89 -7.01 -7.09 2.27
N SER A 90 -6.53 -6.62 1.11
CA SER A 90 -5.36 -7.19 0.46
C SER A 90 -4.14 -7.12 1.37
N LYS A 91 -3.31 -8.15 1.27
CA LYS A 91 -2.02 -8.24 1.92
C LYS A 91 -0.96 -7.65 1.01
N ILE A 92 -0.18 -6.73 1.53
CA ILE A 92 0.83 -5.99 0.79
C ILE A 92 2.18 -6.29 1.44
N ILE A 93 3.04 -6.97 0.72
CA ILE A 93 4.37 -7.36 1.16
C ILE A 93 5.35 -6.37 0.53
N ILE A 94 6.07 -5.62 1.34
CA ILE A 94 6.96 -4.56 0.87
C ILE A 94 8.40 -4.88 1.27
N THR A 95 9.29 -4.86 0.29
CA THR A 95 10.74 -5.01 0.48
C THR A 95 11.41 -3.64 0.36
N HIS A 96 12.06 -3.20 1.44
CA HIS A 96 12.82 -1.95 1.52
C HIS A 96 14.06 -2.18 2.39
N ASP A 97 15.23 -1.65 1.98
CA ASP A 97 16.50 -1.73 2.74
C ASP A 97 16.84 -3.14 3.25
N GLY A 98 16.63 -4.16 2.41
CA GLY A 98 16.89 -5.57 2.72
C GLY A 98 15.88 -6.21 3.69
N ARG A 99 14.84 -5.48 4.12
CA ARG A 99 13.78 -5.96 5.01
C ARG A 99 12.48 -6.15 4.24
N THR A 100 11.80 -7.25 4.54
CA THR A 100 10.46 -7.52 4.01
C THR A 100 9.45 -7.43 5.13
N THR A 101 8.45 -6.56 4.98
CA THR A 101 7.39 -6.36 5.97
C THR A 101 6.03 -6.60 5.33
N GLU A 102 5.15 -7.27 6.07
CA GLU A 102 3.78 -7.52 5.66
C GLU A 102 2.83 -6.47 6.25
N PHE A 103 2.01 -5.89 5.38
CA PHE A 103 0.99 -4.92 5.71
C PHE A 103 -0.37 -5.37 5.21
N LYS A 104 -1.42 -4.80 5.78
CA LYS A 104 -2.80 -4.94 5.33
C LYS A 104 -3.31 -3.61 4.80
N HIS A 105 -4.00 -3.66 3.68
CA HIS A 105 -4.77 -2.54 3.18
C HIS A 105 -6.01 -2.31 4.08
N SER A 106 -6.01 -1.25 4.88
CA SER A 106 -6.99 -1.05 5.97
C SER A 106 -8.06 0.02 5.71
N GLY A 107 -8.11 0.63 4.52
CA GLY A 107 -9.09 1.68 4.22
C GLY A 107 -9.26 1.90 2.72
N LYS A 108 -9.93 2.99 2.32
CA LYS A 108 -10.05 3.33 0.90
C LYS A 108 -8.81 4.06 0.39
N PRO A 109 -8.28 3.73 -0.80
CA PRO A 109 -7.19 4.48 -1.40
C PRO A 109 -7.63 5.90 -1.75
N ALA A 110 -6.75 6.88 -1.52
CA ALA A 110 -6.88 8.20 -2.12
C ALA A 110 -6.23 8.16 -3.51
N ILE A 111 -7.03 8.26 -4.57
CA ILE A 111 -6.55 8.11 -5.95
C ILE A 111 -6.35 9.50 -6.58
N TYR A 112 -5.14 9.76 -7.06
CA TYR A 112 -4.76 10.96 -7.81
C TYR A 112 -4.39 10.59 -9.24
N SER A 113 -4.25 11.59 -10.13
CA SER A 113 -3.84 11.32 -11.52
C SER A 113 -2.38 10.82 -11.65
N SER A 114 -1.54 11.03 -10.64
CA SER A 114 -0.12 10.68 -10.65
C SER A 114 0.22 9.45 -9.82
N HIS A 115 -0.56 9.16 -8.79
CA HIS A 115 -0.33 8.08 -7.82
C HIS A 115 -1.61 7.83 -7.04
N GLN A 116 -1.63 6.78 -6.24
CA GLN A 116 -2.59 6.60 -5.17
C GLN A 116 -1.87 6.47 -3.83
N GLU A 117 -2.55 6.88 -2.77
CA GLU A 117 -2.11 6.72 -1.39
C GLU A 117 -2.99 5.70 -0.67
N ILE A 118 -2.37 4.73 -0.03
CA ILE A 118 -3.05 3.68 0.73
C ILE A 118 -2.55 3.71 2.17
N VAL A 119 -3.48 3.87 3.12
CA VAL A 119 -3.16 3.68 4.55
C VAL A 119 -2.98 2.18 4.80
N LEU A 120 -1.91 1.86 5.52
CA LEU A 120 -1.49 0.51 5.85
C LEU A 120 -1.56 0.26 7.35
N GLU A 121 -1.96 -0.96 7.70
CA GLU A 121 -1.79 -1.53 9.03
C GLU A 121 -0.68 -2.58 9.01
N LYS A 122 0.17 -2.58 10.03
CA LYS A 122 1.19 -3.63 10.19
C LYS A 122 0.49 -4.94 10.57
N ALA A 123 0.78 -6.01 9.84
CA ALA A 123 0.30 -7.34 10.21
C ALA A 123 0.99 -7.79 11.52
N GLY A 124 0.36 -7.54 12.68
CA GLY A 124 0.95 -7.91 13.98
C GLY A 124 0.45 -7.16 15.21
N ASN A 125 -0.38 -6.11 15.08
CA ASN A 125 -1.02 -5.49 16.24
C ASN A 125 -2.52 -5.84 16.24
N ALA A 126 -2.85 -6.86 17.02
CA ALA A 126 -4.18 -7.09 17.58
C ALA A 126 -4.17 -6.61 19.04
#